data_AF-A0A0F3IUN8-F1
#
_entry.id   AF-A0A0F3IUN8-F1
#
_cell.length_a   1.000
_cell.length_b   1.000
_cell.length_c   1.000
_cell.angle_alpha   90.00
_cell.angle_beta   90.00
_cell.angle_gamma   90.00
#
_symmetry.space_group_name_H-M   'P 1'
#
loop_
_entity.id
_entity.type
_entity.pdbx_description
1 polymer ?
#
loop_
_entity_poly.entity_id
_entity_poly.type
_entity_poly.pdbx_seq_one_letter_code
_entity_poly.pdbx_strand_id
1 'polypeptide(L)'
;PAMLILSFVNYGGSFLFPHRPLGLPSLRDLLPGLTFLEPEFWALLIGKPRPILELSFWTLYVEVKFYIIFGALYFWFGLNRAIFGLIFLFFSFCLAAGISILFGDYSWRNDIYFKIIMDMRHYSWFVVGILAFRYKETQDTRWLYGAVGMMLLSVLVLFGRNFDLKLPGLLMGTFFIAAIWFAWLQRLLASRALVFVGGISYPLYLIHENTSVALAVEVGALFSTVAECPHTPWADRCGDGDRLDNRPLAGALASRPPAWRKDCSPPQDLLGCGPTLCRDRRIKFQADLGLGSDD
;
A
#
# COMPACT_ATOMS: atom_id res chain seq x y z
N PRO A 1 8.57 13.51 -14.81
CA PRO A 1 8.34 14.86 -14.23
C PRO A 1 7.38 14.87 -13.03
N ALA A 2 6.26 14.12 -13.10
CA ALA A 2 5.28 14.08 -12.00
C ALA A 2 5.90 13.65 -10.66
N MET A 3 6.68 12.57 -10.64
CA MET A 3 7.35 12.09 -9.42
C MET A 3 8.22 13.15 -8.74
N LEU A 4 9.03 13.87 -9.53
CA LEU A 4 9.93 14.89 -9.01
C LEU A 4 9.13 16.02 -8.35
N ILE A 5 8.12 16.54 -9.07
CA ILE A 5 7.23 17.59 -8.55
C ILE A 5 6.53 17.10 -7.28
N LEU A 6 5.98 15.89 -7.30
CA LEU A 6 5.24 15.33 -6.19
C LEU A 6 6.12 14.95 -5.00
N SER A 7 7.40 14.65 -5.23
CA SER A 7 8.37 14.47 -4.14
C SER A 7 8.55 15.77 -3.37
N PHE A 8 8.69 16.90 -4.08
CA PHE A 8 8.75 18.21 -3.44
C PHE A 8 7.42 18.61 -2.79
N VAL A 9 6.28 18.33 -3.43
CA VAL A 9 4.95 18.61 -2.85
C VAL A 9 4.71 17.78 -1.60
N ASN A 10 5.01 16.48 -1.62
CA ASN A 10 4.82 15.60 -0.46
C ASN A 10 5.80 15.93 0.67
N TYR A 11 7.04 16.30 0.35
CA TYR A 11 8.00 16.77 1.35
C TYR A 11 7.57 18.11 1.96
N GLY A 12 7.20 19.10 1.13
CA GLY A 12 6.71 20.39 1.61
C GLY A 12 5.41 20.28 2.40
N GLY A 13 4.47 19.45 1.94
CA GLY A 13 3.21 19.18 2.62
C GLY A 13 3.38 18.48 3.96
N SER A 14 4.49 17.76 4.17
CA SER A 14 4.75 17.11 5.47
C SER A 14 4.87 18.09 6.64
N PHE A 15 5.28 19.33 6.37
CA PHE A 15 5.36 20.39 7.39
C PHE A 15 3.98 20.94 7.78
N LEU A 16 2.98 20.80 6.90
CA LEU A 16 1.60 21.19 7.19
C LEU A 16 0.86 20.13 8.00
N PHE A 17 1.24 18.86 7.84
CA PHE A 17 0.57 17.71 8.45
C PHE A 17 1.54 16.87 9.31
N PRO A 18 1.91 17.33 10.52
CA PRO A 18 2.89 16.64 11.38
C PRO A 18 2.45 15.25 11.84
N HIS A 19 1.16 14.93 11.82
CA HIS A 19 0.61 13.62 12.24
C HIS A 19 0.65 12.54 11.15
N ARG A 20 1.57 12.64 10.20
CA ARG A 20 1.75 11.61 9.17
C ARG A 20 2.13 10.25 9.76
N PRO A 21 1.62 9.13 9.20
CA PRO A 21 1.91 7.79 9.72
C PRO A 21 3.39 7.43 9.70
N LEU A 22 4.14 7.94 8.71
CA LEU A 22 5.59 7.75 8.59
C LEU A 22 6.43 8.85 9.28
N GLY A 23 5.78 9.78 9.98
CA GLY A 23 6.44 10.91 10.62
C GLY A 23 6.95 11.97 9.64
N LEU A 24 7.87 12.82 10.12
CA LEU A 24 8.46 13.90 9.34
C LEU A 24 9.59 13.35 8.44
N PRO A 25 9.49 13.51 7.11
CA PRO A 25 10.52 13.07 6.19
C PRO A 25 11.78 13.92 6.33
N SER A 26 12.92 13.26 6.25
CA SER A 26 14.24 13.87 6.11
C SER A 26 14.54 14.24 4.66
N LEU A 27 15.55 15.08 4.43
CA LEU A 27 16.00 15.40 3.06
C LEU A 27 16.47 14.17 2.27
N ARG A 28 16.88 13.10 2.96
CA ARG A 28 17.30 11.84 2.32
C ARG A 28 16.13 11.08 1.73
N ASP A 29 14.92 11.32 2.25
CA ASP A 29 13.69 10.66 1.81
C ASP A 29 13.22 11.18 0.44
N LEU A 30 13.78 12.29 -0.02
CA LEU A 30 13.61 12.78 -1.39
C LEU A 30 14.41 12.00 -2.42
N LEU A 31 15.49 11.30 -2.03
CA LEU A 31 16.42 10.66 -2.98
C LEU A 31 15.72 9.68 -3.93
N PRO A 32 14.87 8.73 -3.47
CA PRO A 32 14.17 7.82 -4.36
C PRO A 32 13.30 8.55 -5.40
N GLY A 33 12.62 9.61 -4.97
CA GLY A 33 11.78 10.45 -5.82
C GLY A 33 12.55 11.29 -6.85
N LEU A 34 13.76 11.71 -6.51
CA LEU A 34 14.63 12.51 -7.37
C LEU A 34 15.39 11.66 -8.39
N THR A 35 15.81 10.46 -8.01
CA THR A 35 16.61 9.58 -8.88
C THR A 35 15.78 8.51 -9.57
N PHE A 36 14.49 8.38 -9.25
CA PHE A 36 13.60 7.33 -9.76
C PHE A 36 14.11 5.91 -9.44
N LEU A 37 14.90 5.78 -8.36
CA LEU A 37 15.44 4.52 -7.88
C LEU A 37 14.70 4.07 -6.63
N GLU A 38 14.53 2.76 -6.50
CA GLU A 38 13.85 2.17 -5.36
C GLU A 38 14.58 2.47 -4.04
N PRO A 39 13.87 2.64 -2.91
CA PRO A 39 14.48 2.81 -1.59
C PRO A 39 15.49 1.72 -1.23
N GLU A 40 15.29 0.49 -1.69
CA GLU A 40 16.16 -0.67 -1.47
C GLU A 40 17.54 -0.46 -2.09
N PHE A 41 17.63 0.18 -3.25
CA PHE A 41 18.89 0.52 -3.89
C PHE A 41 19.69 1.52 -3.03
N TRP A 42 19.00 2.51 -2.47
CA TRP A 42 19.60 3.48 -1.55
C TRP A 42 19.98 2.87 -0.21
N ALA A 43 19.18 1.93 0.30
CA ALA A 43 19.49 1.19 1.51
C ALA A 43 20.79 0.36 1.33
N LEU A 44 20.99 -0.25 0.16
CA LEU A 44 22.22 -0.96 -0.17
C LEU A 44 23.43 0.00 -0.23
N LEU A 45 23.26 1.16 -0.87
CA LEU A 45 24.36 2.11 -1.07
C LEU A 45 24.76 2.86 0.22
N ILE A 46 23.80 3.20 1.07
CA ILE A 46 24.00 4.06 2.26
C ILE A 46 24.07 3.24 3.56
N GLY A 47 23.66 1.97 3.53
CA GLY A 47 23.71 1.06 4.69
C GLY A 47 22.76 1.46 5.84
N LYS A 48 21.74 2.27 5.57
CA LYS A 48 20.77 2.79 6.57
C LYS A 48 19.33 2.44 6.18
N PRO A 49 18.41 2.39 7.16
CA PRO A 49 17.01 2.04 6.92
C PRO A 49 16.35 2.97 5.89
N ARG A 50 15.37 2.36 5.21
CA ARG A 50 14.79 2.74 3.92
C ARG A 50 14.21 4.17 3.92
N PRO A 51 14.71 5.09 3.08
CA PRO A 51 14.05 6.35 2.83
C PRO A 51 12.76 6.11 2.02
N ILE A 52 11.58 6.15 2.65
CA ILE A 52 10.30 5.97 1.96
C ILE A 52 9.48 7.23 2.14
N LEU A 53 9.26 7.98 1.05
CA LEU A 53 8.40 9.16 1.06
C LEU A 53 6.93 8.77 0.90
N GLU A 54 6.62 7.92 -0.09
CA GLU A 54 5.29 7.40 -0.39
C GLU A 54 5.42 5.97 -0.94
N LEU A 55 4.52 5.06 -0.57
CA LEU A 55 4.54 3.68 -1.07
C LEU A 55 3.96 3.61 -2.49
N SER A 56 3.02 4.50 -2.83
CA SER A 56 2.45 4.66 -4.18
C SER A 56 3.50 4.84 -5.29
N PHE A 57 4.69 5.35 -4.96
CA PHE A 57 5.81 5.52 -5.89
C PHE A 57 6.35 4.19 -6.44
N TRP A 58 6.04 3.08 -5.77
CA TRP A 58 6.46 1.74 -6.20
C TRP A 58 6.09 1.43 -7.65
N THR A 59 4.85 1.76 -8.05
CA THR A 59 4.37 1.53 -9.42
C THR A 59 5.25 2.22 -10.47
N LEU A 60 5.81 3.38 -10.13
CA LEU A 60 6.66 4.16 -11.03
C LEU A 60 8.10 3.64 -11.07
N TYR A 61 8.63 3.12 -9.96
CA TYR A 61 9.94 2.45 -9.97
C TYR A 61 9.93 1.24 -10.91
N VAL A 62 8.86 0.44 -10.87
CA VAL A 62 8.67 -0.70 -11.77
C VAL A 62 8.66 -0.25 -13.23
N GLU A 63 7.96 0.84 -13.54
CA GLU A 63 7.88 1.40 -14.89
C GLU A 63 9.24 1.90 -15.40
N VAL A 64 10.03 2.61 -14.59
CA VAL A 64 11.37 3.07 -14.97
C VAL A 64 12.31 1.91 -15.23
N LYS A 65 12.32 0.89 -14.37
CA LYS A 65 13.10 -0.35 -14.60
C LYS A 65 12.70 -1.03 -15.90
N PHE A 66 11.41 -1.15 -16.15
CA PHE A 66 10.88 -1.69 -17.40
C PHE A 66 11.40 -0.93 -18.60
N TYR A 67 11.34 0.41 -18.61
CA TYR A 67 11.81 1.20 -19.76
C TYR A 67 13.33 1.10 -19.97
N ILE A 68 14.12 1.04 -18.89
CA ILE A 68 15.57 0.85 -19.01
C ILE A 68 15.86 -0.51 -19.67
N ILE A 69 15.24 -1.59 -19.19
CA ILE A 69 15.48 -2.95 -19.70
C ILE A 69 14.90 -3.13 -21.12
N PHE A 70 13.66 -2.71 -21.35
CA PHE A 70 13.03 -2.80 -22.66
C PHE A 70 13.74 -1.90 -23.68
N GLY A 71 14.11 -0.68 -23.29
CA GLY A 71 14.86 0.25 -24.14
C GLY A 71 16.22 -0.33 -24.55
N ALA A 72 16.98 -0.87 -23.59
CA ALA A 72 18.21 -1.62 -23.84
C ALA A 72 18.00 -2.74 -24.87
N LEU A 73 17.04 -3.64 -24.62
CA LEU A 73 16.72 -4.74 -25.52
C LEU A 73 16.29 -4.26 -26.91
N TYR A 74 15.50 -3.19 -26.96
CA TYR A 74 14.99 -2.61 -28.19
C TYR A 74 16.11 -2.02 -29.06
N PHE A 75 17.02 -1.23 -28.48
CA PHE A 75 18.11 -0.62 -29.23
C PHE A 75 19.15 -1.64 -29.69
N TRP A 76 19.43 -2.68 -28.89
CA TRP A 76 20.41 -3.70 -29.29
C TRP A 76 19.86 -4.78 -30.23
N PHE A 77 18.59 -5.19 -30.08
CA PHE A 77 18.06 -6.35 -30.78
C PHE A 77 16.81 -6.06 -31.64
N GLY A 78 16.25 -4.86 -31.55
CA GLY A 78 15.02 -4.47 -32.23
C GLY A 78 13.74 -4.94 -31.52
N LEU A 79 12.59 -4.42 -31.99
CA LEU A 79 11.29 -4.57 -31.33
C LEU A 79 10.87 -6.01 -31.06
N ASN A 80 10.87 -6.85 -32.10
CA ASN A 80 10.36 -8.23 -31.96
C ASN A 80 11.21 -9.04 -30.98
N ARG A 81 12.54 -8.90 -31.05
CA ARG A 81 13.45 -9.58 -30.12
C ARG A 81 13.35 -9.02 -28.71
N ALA A 82 13.10 -7.72 -28.55
CA ALA A 82 12.87 -7.12 -27.24
C ALA A 82 11.60 -7.65 -26.56
N ILE A 83 10.50 -7.85 -27.32
CA ILE A 83 9.28 -8.50 -26.82
C ILE A 83 9.59 -9.93 -26.34
N PHE A 84 10.30 -10.73 -27.15
CA PHE A 84 10.72 -12.07 -26.75
C PHE A 84 11.66 -12.05 -25.54
N GLY A 85 12.54 -11.05 -25.43
CA GLY A 85 13.40 -10.85 -24.28
C GLY A 85 12.61 -10.62 -22.99
N LEU A 86 11.58 -9.77 -23.02
CA LEU A 86 10.69 -9.57 -21.86
C LEU A 86 9.90 -10.82 -21.49
N ILE A 87 9.38 -11.53 -22.49
CA ILE A 87 8.69 -12.81 -22.29
C ILE A 87 9.67 -13.80 -21.63
N PHE A 88 10.88 -13.91 -22.14
CA PHE A 88 11.92 -14.77 -21.59
C PHE A 88 12.21 -14.41 -20.12
N LEU A 89 12.42 -13.13 -19.80
CA LEU A 89 12.64 -12.67 -18.42
C LEU A 89 11.48 -13.05 -17.49
N PHE A 90 10.23 -12.88 -17.94
CA PHE A 90 9.06 -13.31 -17.17
C PHE A 90 9.02 -14.83 -16.95
N PHE A 91 9.31 -15.64 -17.97
CA PHE A 91 9.36 -17.08 -17.83
C PHE A 91 10.54 -17.56 -16.97
N SER A 92 11.69 -16.89 -17.04
CA SER A 92 12.82 -17.13 -16.13
C SER A 92 12.42 -16.89 -14.67
N PHE A 93 11.67 -15.82 -14.41
CA PHE A 93 11.10 -15.58 -13.08
C PHE A 93 10.14 -16.71 -12.65
N CYS A 94 9.22 -17.14 -13.52
CA CYS A 94 8.31 -18.25 -13.23
C CYS A 94 9.06 -19.55 -12.93
N LEU A 95 10.12 -19.84 -13.71
CA LEU A 95 10.96 -21.01 -13.53
C LEU A 95 11.70 -20.96 -12.20
N ALA A 96 12.34 -19.84 -11.88
CA ALA A 96 13.00 -19.62 -10.59
C ALA A 96 12.00 -19.82 -9.44
N ALA A 97 10.84 -19.16 -9.51
CA ALA A 97 9.80 -19.31 -8.50
C ALA A 97 9.30 -20.75 -8.34
N GLY A 98 9.17 -21.50 -9.44
CA GLY A 98 8.78 -22.92 -9.43
C GLY A 98 9.84 -23.83 -8.80
N ILE A 99 11.11 -23.66 -9.19
CA ILE A 99 12.26 -24.40 -8.61
C ILE A 99 12.27 -24.22 -7.09
N SER A 100 12.11 -22.99 -6.62
CA SER A 100 12.13 -22.68 -5.19
C SER A 100 11.01 -23.31 -4.39
N ILE A 101 9.82 -23.46 -4.99
CA ILE A 101 8.72 -24.20 -4.36
C ILE A 101 9.06 -25.69 -4.27
N LEU A 102 9.72 -26.25 -5.30
CA LEU A 102 10.10 -27.66 -5.32
C LEU A 102 11.20 -28.00 -4.29
N PHE A 103 12.20 -27.14 -4.14
CA PHE A 103 13.33 -27.37 -3.21
C PHE A 103 13.09 -26.82 -1.79
N GLY A 104 11.98 -26.11 -1.56
CA GLY A 104 11.66 -25.51 -0.26
C GLY A 104 12.58 -24.36 0.15
N ASP A 105 13.47 -23.91 -0.75
CA ASP A 105 14.39 -22.80 -0.50
C ASP A 105 13.79 -21.49 -1.03
N TYR A 106 13.42 -20.63 -0.08
CA TYR A 106 12.85 -19.30 -0.34
C TYR A 106 13.86 -18.17 -0.12
N SER A 107 15.14 -18.48 0.14
CA SER A 107 16.18 -17.50 0.46
C SER A 107 16.29 -16.38 -0.58
N TRP A 108 16.27 -16.73 -1.87
CA TRP A 108 16.29 -15.78 -3.00
C TRP A 108 15.12 -14.79 -3.03
N ARG A 109 13.94 -15.11 -2.45
CA ARG A 109 12.82 -14.14 -2.41
C ARG A 109 13.12 -12.96 -1.50
N ASN A 110 13.93 -13.19 -0.48
CA ASN A 110 14.32 -12.17 0.48
C ASN A 110 15.63 -11.50 0.11
N ASP A 111 16.34 -12.01 -0.90
CA ASP A 111 17.54 -11.39 -1.41
C ASP A 111 17.22 -10.00 -2.00
N ILE A 112 17.83 -8.97 -1.41
CA ILE A 112 17.68 -7.59 -1.82
C ILE A 112 18.12 -7.37 -3.27
N TYR A 113 19.13 -8.11 -3.74
CA TYR A 113 19.58 -8.06 -5.13
C TYR A 113 18.50 -8.58 -6.07
N PHE A 114 17.79 -9.64 -5.67
CA PHE A 114 16.69 -10.18 -6.45
C PHE A 114 15.51 -9.20 -6.49
N LYS A 115 15.16 -8.54 -5.39
CA LYS A 115 14.09 -7.52 -5.38
C LYS A 115 14.43 -6.30 -6.23
N ILE A 116 15.66 -5.79 -6.12
CA ILE A 116 16.10 -4.61 -6.87
C ILE A 116 16.14 -4.91 -8.37
N ILE A 117 16.72 -6.05 -8.77
CA ILE A 117 16.97 -6.39 -10.17
C ILE A 117 15.74 -7.05 -10.83
N MET A 118 14.93 -7.79 -10.07
CA MET A 118 13.92 -8.70 -10.61
C MET A 118 12.49 -8.43 -10.14
N ASP A 119 12.00 -7.20 -10.31
CA ASP A 119 10.54 -6.93 -10.29
C ASP A 119 9.84 -7.42 -11.58
N MET A 120 10.45 -8.43 -12.23
CA MET A 120 10.07 -9.05 -13.50
C MET A 120 8.70 -9.69 -13.47
N ARG A 121 8.17 -9.95 -12.28
CA ARG A 121 6.82 -10.44 -12.08
C ARG A 121 5.79 -9.54 -12.77
N HIS A 122 6.05 -8.23 -12.88
CA HIS A 122 5.14 -7.27 -13.51
C HIS A 122 5.35 -7.15 -15.03
N TYR A 123 6.44 -7.67 -15.59
CA TYR A 123 6.77 -7.52 -17.02
C TYR A 123 5.76 -8.16 -17.95
N SER A 124 5.07 -9.20 -17.48
CA SER A 124 4.01 -9.82 -18.25
C SER A 124 2.86 -8.86 -18.58
N TRP A 125 2.50 -7.94 -17.68
CA TRP A 125 1.48 -6.91 -17.93
C TRP A 125 1.94 -5.89 -18.98
N PHE A 126 3.22 -5.50 -18.96
CA PHE A 126 3.78 -4.65 -20.00
C PHE A 126 3.81 -5.38 -21.35
N VAL A 127 4.15 -6.67 -21.38
CA VAL A 127 4.09 -7.50 -22.59
C VAL A 127 2.67 -7.54 -23.15
N VAL A 128 1.64 -7.72 -22.31
CA VAL A 128 0.22 -7.64 -22.74
C VAL A 128 -0.06 -6.31 -23.45
N GLY A 129 0.42 -5.20 -22.88
CA GLY A 129 0.30 -3.87 -23.48
C GLY A 129 1.00 -3.75 -24.84
N ILE A 130 2.24 -4.22 -24.94
CA ILE A 130 3.01 -4.17 -26.20
C ILE A 130 2.35 -5.04 -27.28
N LEU A 131 1.91 -6.25 -26.94
CA LEU A 131 1.23 -7.16 -27.88
C LEU A 131 -0.11 -6.56 -28.36
N ALA A 132 -0.88 -5.96 -27.45
CA ALA A 132 -2.11 -5.27 -27.80
C ALA A 132 -1.86 -4.05 -28.71
N PHE A 133 -0.78 -3.29 -28.46
CA PHE A 133 -0.34 -2.20 -29.33
C PHE A 133 0.05 -2.72 -30.72
N ARG A 134 0.81 -3.82 -30.81
CA ARG A 134 1.18 -4.44 -32.09
C ARG A 134 -0.02 -4.94 -32.88
N TYR A 135 -1.03 -5.47 -32.20
CA TYR A 135 -2.30 -5.79 -32.84
C TYR A 135 -2.95 -4.54 -33.46
N LYS A 136 -2.99 -3.41 -32.73
CA LYS A 136 -3.56 -2.16 -33.28
C LYS A 136 -2.81 -1.66 -34.51
N GLU A 137 -1.49 -1.76 -34.52
CA GLU A 137 -0.64 -1.31 -35.62
C GLU A 137 -0.75 -2.23 -36.86
N THR A 138 -0.71 -3.55 -36.66
CA THR A 138 -0.60 -4.52 -37.76
C THR A 138 -1.93 -5.16 -38.17
N GLN A 139 -2.97 -5.08 -37.32
CA GLN A 139 -4.24 -5.79 -37.44
C GLN A 139 -4.10 -7.34 -37.49
N ASP A 140 -2.93 -7.89 -37.18
CA ASP A 140 -2.71 -9.34 -37.10
C ASP A 140 -3.22 -9.89 -35.75
N THR A 141 -4.22 -10.76 -35.82
CA THR A 141 -4.91 -11.35 -34.66
C THR A 141 -4.01 -12.23 -33.81
N ARG A 142 -2.88 -12.72 -34.34
CA ARG A 142 -1.89 -13.50 -33.56
C ARG A 142 -1.37 -12.71 -32.36
N TRP A 143 -1.14 -11.41 -32.53
CA TRP A 143 -0.68 -10.54 -31.44
C TRP A 143 -1.74 -10.38 -30.35
N LEU A 144 -3.00 -10.30 -30.73
CA LEU A 144 -4.10 -10.22 -29.76
C LEU A 144 -4.25 -11.52 -28.97
N TYR A 145 -4.21 -12.68 -29.65
CA TYR A 145 -4.24 -13.97 -28.97
C TYR A 145 -3.04 -14.13 -28.03
N GLY A 146 -1.86 -13.65 -28.44
CA GLY A 146 -0.70 -13.55 -27.56
C GLY A 146 -0.94 -12.67 -26.34
N ALA A 147 -1.55 -11.49 -26.52
CA ALA A 147 -1.89 -10.59 -25.42
C ALA A 147 -2.88 -11.23 -24.43
N VAL A 148 -3.93 -11.87 -24.93
CA VAL A 148 -4.92 -12.59 -24.10
C VAL A 148 -4.27 -13.76 -23.36
N GLY A 149 -3.44 -14.56 -24.04
CA GLY A 149 -2.72 -15.66 -23.43
C GLY A 149 -1.78 -15.20 -22.32
N MET A 150 -0.98 -14.15 -22.57
CA MET A 150 -0.09 -13.56 -21.57
C MET A 150 -0.87 -12.93 -20.40
N MET A 151 -2.02 -12.31 -20.64
CA MET A 151 -2.88 -11.76 -19.59
C MET A 151 -3.41 -12.87 -18.67
N LEU A 152 -3.96 -13.94 -19.23
CA LEU A 152 -4.45 -15.08 -18.45
C LEU A 152 -3.31 -15.73 -17.65
N LEU A 153 -2.15 -15.93 -18.28
CA LEU A 153 -0.96 -16.46 -17.62
C LEU A 153 -0.50 -15.55 -16.47
N SER A 154 -0.49 -14.23 -16.68
CA SER A 154 -0.12 -13.24 -15.66
C SER A 154 -1.03 -13.35 -14.43
N VAL A 155 -2.35 -13.41 -14.64
CA VAL A 155 -3.33 -13.53 -13.56
C VAL A 155 -3.13 -14.84 -12.78
N LEU A 156 -2.88 -15.95 -13.48
CA LEU A 156 -2.65 -17.24 -12.85
C LEU A 156 -1.36 -17.27 -12.01
N VAL A 157 -0.26 -16.75 -12.55
CA VAL A 157 1.04 -16.76 -11.89
C VAL A 157 1.09 -15.77 -10.72
N LEU A 158 0.66 -14.52 -10.93
CA LEU A 158 0.86 -13.45 -9.94
C LEU A 158 -0.05 -13.57 -8.73
N PHE A 159 -1.27 -14.04 -8.92
CA PHE A 159 -2.27 -14.12 -7.86
C PHE A 159 -2.39 -15.53 -7.26
N GLY A 160 -1.64 -16.52 -7.76
CA GLY A 160 -1.46 -17.82 -7.12
C GLY A 160 -2.77 -18.56 -6.86
N ARG A 161 -3.13 -18.81 -5.60
CA ARG A 161 -4.41 -19.43 -5.19
C ARG A 161 -5.46 -18.42 -4.69
N ASN A 162 -5.11 -17.13 -4.63
CA ASN A 162 -5.96 -16.09 -4.07
C ASN A 162 -7.04 -15.67 -5.08
N PHE A 163 -8.19 -16.33 -5.03
CA PHE A 163 -9.31 -16.05 -5.93
C PHE A 163 -9.79 -14.60 -5.85
N ASP A 164 -9.76 -14.01 -4.64
CA ASP A 164 -10.17 -12.63 -4.40
C ASP A 164 -9.37 -11.61 -5.20
N LEU A 165 -8.10 -11.92 -5.51
CA LEU A 165 -7.22 -11.05 -6.31
C LEU A 165 -7.25 -11.41 -7.80
N LYS A 166 -7.54 -12.68 -8.13
CA LYS A 166 -7.66 -13.12 -9.53
C LYS A 166 -8.84 -12.47 -10.24
N LEU A 167 -9.98 -12.36 -9.58
CA LEU A 167 -11.19 -11.82 -10.20
C LEU A 167 -10.98 -10.35 -10.62
N PRO A 168 -10.52 -9.43 -9.76
CA PRO A 168 -10.17 -8.06 -10.18
C PRO A 168 -9.12 -8.03 -11.30
N GLY A 169 -8.08 -8.85 -11.21
CA GLY A 169 -7.04 -8.92 -12.26
C GLY A 169 -7.59 -9.36 -13.62
N LEU A 170 -8.49 -10.35 -13.63
CA LEU A 170 -9.15 -10.83 -14.85
C LEU A 170 -10.13 -9.79 -15.41
N LEU A 171 -10.92 -9.15 -14.56
CA LEU A 171 -11.84 -8.08 -14.93
C LEU A 171 -11.07 -6.91 -15.56
N MET A 172 -9.99 -6.47 -14.92
CA MET A 172 -9.14 -5.39 -15.43
C MET A 172 -8.49 -5.77 -16.77
N GLY A 173 -7.93 -6.97 -16.87
CA GLY A 173 -7.34 -7.46 -18.12
C GLY A 173 -8.36 -7.57 -19.26
N THR A 174 -9.54 -8.10 -18.97
CA THR A 174 -10.61 -8.25 -19.96
C THR A 174 -11.16 -6.89 -20.37
N PHE A 175 -11.32 -5.96 -19.44
CA PHE A 175 -11.69 -4.58 -19.73
C PHE A 175 -10.64 -3.91 -20.63
N PHE A 176 -9.35 -4.11 -20.36
CA PHE A 176 -8.26 -3.59 -21.20
C PHE A 176 -8.34 -4.16 -22.63
N ILE A 177 -8.46 -5.48 -22.79
CA ILE A 177 -8.58 -6.10 -24.11
C ILE A 177 -9.85 -5.65 -24.82
N ALA A 178 -10.97 -5.54 -24.12
CA ALA A 178 -12.22 -5.00 -24.65
C ALA A 178 -12.06 -3.55 -25.11
N ALA A 179 -11.33 -2.73 -24.37
CA ALA A 179 -11.01 -1.35 -24.76
C ALA A 179 -10.17 -1.30 -26.05
N ILE A 180 -9.32 -2.28 -26.30
CA ILE A 180 -8.55 -2.37 -27.56
C ILE A 180 -9.40 -2.91 -28.72
N TRP A 181 -10.34 -3.81 -28.46
CA TRP A 181 -11.15 -4.44 -29.50
C TRP A 181 -12.35 -3.57 -29.93
N PHE A 182 -13.11 -3.01 -28.99
CA PHE A 182 -14.38 -2.33 -29.28
C PHE A 182 -14.22 -0.83 -29.52
N ALA A 183 -14.56 -0.37 -30.73
CA ALA A 183 -14.48 1.04 -31.12
C ALA A 183 -15.43 1.96 -30.34
N TRP A 184 -16.59 1.46 -29.88
CA TRP A 184 -17.50 2.27 -29.05
C TRP A 184 -16.90 2.54 -27.66
N LEU A 185 -16.20 1.56 -27.08
CA LEU A 185 -15.55 1.70 -25.78
C LEU A 185 -14.36 2.66 -25.86
N GLN A 186 -13.61 2.65 -26.97
CA GLN A 186 -12.57 3.65 -27.25
C GLN A 186 -13.14 5.07 -27.29
N ARG A 187 -14.27 5.27 -27.98
CA ARG A 187 -14.93 6.59 -28.02
C ARG A 187 -15.42 7.04 -26.66
N LEU A 188 -15.94 6.13 -25.85
CA LEU A 188 -16.34 6.42 -24.47
C LEU A 188 -15.12 6.85 -23.64
N LEU A 189 -14.06 6.04 -23.63
CA LEU A 189 -12.83 6.29 -22.87
C LEU A 189 -12.06 7.53 -23.35
N ALA A 190 -12.17 7.88 -24.63
CA ALA A 190 -11.60 9.09 -25.20
C ALA A 190 -12.44 10.36 -24.97
N SER A 191 -13.54 10.27 -24.22
CA SER A 191 -14.31 11.46 -23.86
C SER A 191 -13.47 12.43 -23.03
N ARG A 192 -13.60 13.74 -23.30
CA ARG A 192 -12.81 14.78 -22.63
C ARG A 192 -12.92 14.70 -21.09
N ALA A 193 -14.10 14.37 -20.58
CA ALA A 193 -14.33 14.21 -19.14
C ALA A 193 -13.52 13.05 -18.56
N LEU A 194 -13.54 11.86 -19.19
CA LEU A 194 -12.77 10.71 -18.70
C LEU A 194 -11.26 10.91 -18.87
N VAL A 195 -10.81 11.52 -19.97
CA VAL A 195 -9.40 11.88 -20.16
C VAL A 195 -8.94 12.89 -19.11
N PHE A 196 -9.77 13.87 -18.77
CA PHE A 196 -9.48 14.83 -17.70
C PHE A 196 -9.40 14.16 -16.32
N VAL A 197 -10.39 13.33 -15.99
CA VAL A 197 -10.39 12.57 -14.72
C VAL A 197 -9.18 11.65 -14.64
N GLY A 198 -8.85 10.93 -15.72
CA GLY A 198 -7.65 10.10 -15.81
C GLY A 198 -6.34 10.89 -15.70
N GLY A 199 -6.31 12.10 -16.26
CA GLY A 199 -5.17 13.00 -16.15
C GLY A 199 -4.91 13.48 -14.73
N ILE A 200 -5.96 13.73 -13.95
CA ILE A 200 -5.84 14.16 -12.54
C ILE A 200 -5.67 12.98 -11.58
N SER A 201 -6.24 11.82 -11.91
CA SER A 201 -6.23 10.66 -11.01
C SER A 201 -4.83 10.19 -10.69
N TYR A 202 -3.88 10.29 -11.63
CA TYR A 202 -2.51 9.83 -11.41
C TYR A 202 -1.72 10.72 -10.43
N PRO A 203 -1.62 12.05 -10.62
CA PRO A 203 -1.04 12.92 -9.59
C PRO A 203 -1.75 12.83 -8.25
N LEU A 204 -3.08 12.70 -8.25
CA LEU A 204 -3.85 12.54 -7.02
C LEU A 204 -3.51 11.23 -6.31
N TYR A 205 -3.40 10.12 -7.04
CA TYR A 205 -2.96 8.83 -6.52
C TYR A 205 -1.57 8.91 -5.86
N LEU A 206 -0.64 9.66 -6.44
CA LEU A 206 0.71 9.83 -5.89
C LEU A 206 0.79 10.71 -4.64
N ILE A 207 -0.23 11.53 -4.36
CA ILE A 207 -0.32 12.37 -3.14
C ILE A 207 -1.16 11.70 -2.06
N HIS A 208 -2.16 10.90 -2.46
CA HIS A 208 -3.26 10.55 -1.56
C HIS A 208 -2.84 9.74 -0.35
N GLU A 209 -1.83 8.87 -0.43
CA GLU A 209 -1.63 7.84 0.59
C GLU A 209 -1.30 8.43 1.96
N ASN A 210 -0.11 8.99 2.16
CA ASN A 210 0.24 9.54 3.49
C ASN A 210 -0.45 10.88 3.77
N THR A 211 -0.75 11.67 2.74
CA THR A 211 -1.37 12.99 2.91
C THR A 211 -2.84 12.89 3.30
N SER A 212 -3.63 11.99 2.70
CA SER A 212 -5.04 11.86 3.05
C SER A 212 -5.24 11.26 4.43
N VAL A 213 -4.39 10.29 4.83
CA VAL A 213 -4.42 9.72 6.18
C VAL A 213 -4.10 10.81 7.21
N ALA A 214 -3.05 11.61 6.98
CA ALA A 214 -2.72 12.70 7.89
C ALA A 214 -3.82 13.76 7.96
N LEU A 215 -4.41 14.14 6.82
CA LEU A 215 -5.54 15.06 6.77
C LEU A 215 -6.76 14.51 7.54
N ALA A 216 -7.08 13.22 7.36
CA ALA A 216 -8.20 12.60 8.07
C ALA A 216 -8.00 12.59 9.59
N VAL A 217 -6.76 12.35 10.05
CA VAL A 217 -6.40 12.42 11.46
C VAL A 217 -6.55 13.84 12.01
N GLU A 218 -6.08 14.85 11.29
CA GLU A 218 -6.18 16.25 11.75
C GLU A 218 -7.60 16.80 11.72
N VAL A 219 -8.36 16.48 10.69
CA VAL A 219 -9.79 16.81 10.62
C VAL A 219 -10.54 16.11 11.75
N GLY A 220 -10.23 14.83 12.01
CA GLY A 220 -10.79 14.10 13.15
C GLY A 220 -10.50 14.77 14.49
N ALA A 221 -9.27 15.24 14.71
CA ALA A 221 -8.86 15.95 15.92
C ALA A 221 -9.57 17.32 16.08
N LEU A 222 -9.80 18.03 14.97
CA LEU A 222 -10.60 19.26 14.96
C LEU A 222 -12.06 18.99 15.34
N PHE A 223 -12.66 17.90 14.88
CA PHE A 223 -14.05 17.57 15.23
C PHE A 223 -14.20 17.01 16.65
N SER A 224 -13.22 16.25 17.16
CA SER A 224 -13.28 15.73 18.54
C SER A 224 -13.15 16.84 19.59
N THR A 225 -12.36 17.88 19.30
CA THR A 225 -12.25 19.06 20.18
C THR A 225 -13.50 19.94 20.18
N VAL A 226 -14.32 19.89 19.11
CA VAL A 226 -15.61 20.59 19.06
C VAL A 226 -16.74 19.81 19.74
N ALA A 227 -16.64 18.47 19.84
CA ALA A 227 -17.64 17.63 20.50
C ALA A 227 -17.55 17.67 22.05
N GLU A 228 -16.43 18.11 22.62
CA GLU A 228 -16.24 18.28 24.06
C GLU A 228 -16.52 19.72 24.53
N CYS A 229 -17.74 20.24 24.27
CA CYS A 229 -18.41 21.21 25.14
C CYS A 229 -19.87 21.41 24.70
N PRO A 230 -20.85 21.00 25.52
CA PRO A 230 -21.37 21.96 26.49
C PRO A 230 -21.65 21.41 27.89
N HIS A 231 -21.35 22.25 28.87
CA HIS A 231 -21.81 22.31 30.26
C HIS A 231 -22.88 21.30 30.71
N THR A 232 -22.58 20.51 31.76
CA THR A 232 -23.55 20.30 32.85
C THR A 232 -22.86 20.36 34.22
N PRO A 233 -23.42 21.11 35.19
CA PRO A 233 -22.92 21.18 36.55
C PRO A 233 -23.40 19.93 37.32
N TRP A 234 -22.59 18.89 37.39
CA TRP A 234 -22.93 17.68 38.15
C TRP A 234 -22.45 17.72 39.62
N ALA A 235 -21.89 18.86 40.07
CA ALA A 235 -21.27 18.99 41.39
C ALA A 235 -22.26 19.14 42.58
N ASP A 236 -23.58 19.27 42.36
CA ASP A 236 -24.53 19.60 43.43
C ASP A 236 -25.37 18.40 43.96
N ARG A 237 -24.92 17.15 43.79
CA ARG A 237 -25.70 15.97 44.24
C ARG A 237 -24.96 14.95 45.12
N CYS A 238 -24.03 15.43 45.95
CA CYS A 238 -23.49 14.63 47.06
C CYS A 238 -23.75 15.33 48.40
N GLY A 239 -25.03 15.42 48.75
CA GLY A 239 -25.51 15.69 50.11
C GLY A 239 -26.46 14.57 50.52
N ASP A 240 -26.32 14.10 51.76
CA ASP A 240 -27.09 13.06 52.46
C ASP A 240 -26.84 11.62 51.96
N GLY A 241 -26.48 10.62 52.77
CA GLY A 241 -26.37 10.49 54.21
C GLY A 241 -26.26 8.98 54.52
N ASP A 242 -25.50 8.67 55.56
CA ASP A 242 -25.72 7.56 56.49
C ASP A 242 -25.61 6.06 56.08
N ARG A 243 -24.61 5.43 56.73
CA ARG A 243 -24.72 4.28 57.66
C ARG A 243 -24.70 2.82 57.16
N LEU A 244 -23.87 2.04 57.91
CA LEU A 244 -23.92 0.60 58.26
C LEU A 244 -23.31 -0.36 57.21
N ASP A 245 -22.53 -1.40 57.52
CA ASP A 245 -22.06 -1.98 58.78
C ASP A 245 -20.91 -2.95 58.50
N ASN A 246 -20.03 -3.17 59.48
CA ASN A 246 -18.91 -4.11 59.44
C ASN A 246 -19.34 -5.56 59.75
N ARG A 247 -19.00 -6.54 58.91
CA ARG A 247 -18.75 -7.95 59.34
C ARG A 247 -17.71 -8.67 58.44
N PRO A 248 -16.84 -9.54 59.00
CA PRO A 248 -15.87 -10.32 58.23
C PRO A 248 -16.41 -11.73 57.90
N LEU A 249 -16.02 -12.29 56.76
CA LEU A 249 -16.22 -13.71 56.45
C LEU A 249 -14.94 -14.32 55.88
N ALA A 250 -14.39 -15.28 56.64
CA ALA A 250 -13.50 -16.32 56.16
C ALA A 250 -14.34 -17.52 55.67
N GLY A 251 -13.87 -18.27 54.67
CA GLY A 251 -14.43 -19.57 54.29
C GLY A 251 -14.45 -19.84 52.78
N ALA A 252 -14.05 -21.05 52.40
CA ALA A 252 -13.58 -21.44 51.07
C ALA A 252 -14.63 -22.11 50.16
N LEU A 253 -14.24 -22.24 48.86
CA LEU A 253 -14.62 -23.25 47.85
C LEU A 253 -16.08 -23.30 47.30
N ALA A 254 -16.22 -22.98 46.00
CA ALA A 254 -16.61 -23.91 44.91
C ALA A 254 -17.40 -23.24 43.75
N SER A 255 -16.84 -23.41 42.53
CA SER A 255 -17.48 -23.65 41.21
C SER A 255 -18.70 -22.85 40.69
N ARG A 256 -18.44 -22.18 39.55
CA ARG A 256 -19.25 -21.83 38.36
C ARG A 256 -20.13 -20.54 38.32
N PRO A 257 -20.26 -19.91 37.12
CA PRO A 257 -20.73 -18.52 36.88
C PRO A 257 -22.22 -18.49 36.42
N PRO A 258 -22.84 -17.40 35.90
CA PRO A 258 -22.42 -16.00 35.64
C PRO A 258 -23.45 -14.94 36.13
N ALA A 259 -23.21 -13.66 35.78
CA ALA A 259 -24.18 -12.56 35.53
C ALA A 259 -23.99 -11.28 36.37
N TRP A 260 -23.62 -10.22 35.65
CA TRP A 260 -24.04 -8.83 35.80
C TRP A 260 -24.21 -8.25 37.21
N ARG A 261 -23.21 -7.49 37.65
CA ARG A 261 -23.45 -6.29 38.46
C ARG A 261 -22.43 -5.20 38.10
N LYS A 262 -22.96 -4.06 37.66
CA LYS A 262 -22.30 -2.76 37.54
C LYS A 262 -22.16 -2.18 38.94
N ASP A 263 -20.96 -1.71 39.30
CA ASP A 263 -20.66 -0.67 40.30
C ASP A 263 -19.24 -0.18 39.90
N CYS A 264 -19.01 0.99 39.31
CA CYS A 264 -19.08 2.34 39.88
C CYS A 264 -18.40 2.47 41.25
N SER A 265 -17.06 2.59 41.25
CA SER A 265 -16.31 3.61 42.00
C SER A 265 -14.84 3.68 41.57
N PRO A 266 -14.22 4.87 41.59
CA PRO A 266 -12.90 5.13 40.98
C PRO A 266 -11.75 4.78 41.95
N PRO A 267 -10.56 4.40 41.46
CA PRO A 267 -9.35 4.59 42.25
C PRO A 267 -9.01 6.08 42.25
N GLN A 268 -9.04 6.67 43.43
CA GLN A 268 -8.29 7.88 43.74
C GLN A 268 -6.82 7.54 43.54
N ASP A 269 -6.22 8.07 42.47
CA ASP A 269 -4.83 8.52 42.36
C ASP A 269 -4.54 8.85 40.88
N LEU A 270 -5.06 9.98 40.41
CA LEU A 270 -4.64 10.63 39.16
C LEU A 270 -4.40 12.12 39.43
N LEU A 271 -3.36 12.40 40.21
CA LEU A 271 -2.60 13.64 40.10
C LEU A 271 -1.37 13.33 39.24
N GLY A 272 -1.42 13.68 37.96
CA GLY A 272 -0.26 13.65 37.08
C GLY A 272 -0.54 13.10 35.67
N CYS A 273 -1.19 13.89 34.81
CA CYS A 273 -1.12 13.67 33.36
C CYS A 273 0.29 14.01 32.86
N GLY A 274 1.20 13.02 32.95
CA GLY A 274 2.46 12.99 32.23
C GLY A 274 2.34 12.21 30.91
N PRO A 275 3.26 12.41 29.94
CA PRO A 275 3.14 11.95 28.55
C PRO A 275 3.32 10.43 28.34
N THR A 276 3.35 9.63 29.40
CA THR A 276 3.65 8.19 29.34
C THR A 276 2.47 7.32 28.90
N LEU A 277 1.22 7.78 29.07
CA LEU A 277 0.01 7.03 28.68
C LEU A 277 -0.27 7.04 27.16
N CYS A 278 0.41 7.89 26.38
CA CYS A 278 0.35 7.85 24.90
C CYS A 278 1.24 6.75 24.29
N ARG A 279 2.16 6.15 25.06
CA ARG A 279 3.06 5.11 24.54
C ARG A 279 2.36 3.76 24.42
N ASP A 280 1.46 3.44 25.35
CA ASP A 280 0.82 2.13 25.45
C ASP A 280 -0.31 1.93 24.42
N ARG A 281 -1.01 3.01 24.02
CA ARG A 281 -1.99 2.92 22.91
C ARG A 281 -1.34 2.77 21.54
N ARG A 282 -0.08 3.20 21.38
CA ARG A 282 0.66 3.06 20.11
C ARG A 282 1.00 1.59 19.82
N ILE A 283 1.33 0.82 20.86
CA ILE A 283 1.64 -0.61 20.75
C ILE A 283 0.38 -1.41 20.40
N LYS A 284 -0.76 -1.07 21.00
CA LYS A 284 -2.03 -1.76 20.72
C LYS A 284 -2.57 -1.49 19.32
N PHE A 285 -2.40 -0.27 18.80
CA PHE A 285 -2.80 0.08 17.43
C PHE A 285 -1.87 -0.53 16.36
N GLN A 286 -0.58 -0.74 16.65
CA GLN A 286 0.34 -1.45 15.74
C GLN A 286 0.02 -2.95 15.64
N ALA A 287 -0.40 -3.57 16.75
CA ALA A 287 -0.81 -4.98 16.77
C ALA A 287 -2.11 -5.22 15.98
N ASP A 288 -3.09 -4.32 16.07
CA ASP A 288 -4.37 -4.45 15.37
C ASP A 288 -4.27 -4.16 13.85
N LEU A 289 -3.19 -3.51 13.39
CA LEU A 289 -2.89 -3.27 11.97
C LEU A 289 -2.02 -4.37 11.33
N GLY A 290 -1.68 -5.44 12.06
CA GLY A 290 -0.86 -6.54 11.51
C GLY A 290 0.57 -6.13 11.14
N LEU A 291 1.08 -5.02 11.68
CA LEU A 291 2.47 -4.64 11.52
C LEU A 291 3.28 -5.37 12.60
N GLY A 292 3.74 -6.57 12.25
CA GLY A 292 4.67 -7.33 13.06
C GLY A 292 5.92 -6.53 13.37
N SER A 293 6.26 -6.45 14.65
CA SER A 293 7.60 -6.10 15.13
C SER A 293 8.48 -7.34 14.99
N ASP A 294 9.31 -7.37 13.95
CA ASP A 294 10.43 -8.31 13.87
C ASP A 294 11.64 -7.67 14.56
N ASP A 295 11.95 -8.17 15.76
CA ASP A 295 13.34 -8.27 16.24
C ASP A 295 14.06 -9.39 15.47
#